data_AF-A0A955RAB4-F1
#
_entry.id   AF-A0A955RAB4-F1
#
_cell.length_a   1.000
_cell.length_b   1.000
_cell.length_c   1.000
_cell.angle_alpha   90.00
_cell.angle_beta   90.00
_cell.angle_gamma   90.00
#
_symmetry.space_group_name_H-M   'P 1'
#
loop_
_entity.id
_entity.type
_entity.pdbx_description
1 polymer ?
#
loop_
_entity_poly.entity_id
_entity_poly.type
_entity_poly.pdbx_seq_one_letter_code
_entity_poly.pdbx_strand_id
1 'polypeptide(L)'
;MRPGAALLRLTLRSSTDGHLLARVIEREGTAFVLDYGDPRVVAEASRLVLQGGFKVRWQDREETAVAGSPSMLRQLALHFAYQGHLVFVDEPDFPRRAVAPARDASSDAGPPTLYPDDPSGHDMDTEILSREDLARRAVRRFHQAATEEVERDDQPVDDEPVEAMVEWEETEEVPFPSPPNRGR
;
A
#
# COMPACT_ATOMS: atom_id res chain seq x y z
N MET A 1 14.42 31.64 -2.03
CA MET A 1 14.28 30.31 -2.66
C MET A 1 13.80 29.36 -1.60
N ARG A 2 12.60 28.79 -1.74
CA ARG A 2 12.21 27.66 -0.87
C ARG A 2 13.07 26.47 -1.29
N PRO A 3 13.70 25.72 -0.37
CA PRO A 3 14.35 24.47 -0.74
C PRO A 3 13.34 23.62 -1.49
N GLY A 4 13.73 23.09 -2.65
CA GLY A 4 12.87 22.15 -3.38
C GLY A 4 12.52 21.01 -2.45
N ALA A 5 11.24 20.63 -2.38
CA ALA A 5 10.81 19.56 -1.50
C ALA A 5 11.64 18.29 -1.78
N ALA A 6 12.26 17.74 -0.75
CA ALA A 6 13.09 16.54 -0.86
C ALA A 6 12.24 15.40 -1.43
N LEU A 7 12.83 14.66 -2.38
CA LEU A 7 12.26 13.43 -2.88
C LEU A 7 12.72 12.32 -1.93
N LEU A 8 11.81 11.57 -1.33
CA LEU A 8 12.15 10.38 -0.54
C LEU A 8 11.84 9.12 -1.34
N ARG A 9 12.62 8.08 -1.13
CA ARG A 9 12.45 6.78 -1.80
C ARG A 9 12.49 5.68 -0.77
N LEU A 10 11.49 4.82 -0.82
CA LEU A 10 11.42 3.57 -0.08
C LEU A 10 11.64 2.42 -1.07
N THR A 11 12.68 1.63 -0.84
CA THR A 11 12.94 0.39 -1.59
C THR A 11 12.64 -0.81 -0.69
N LEU A 12 11.77 -1.70 -1.17
CA LEU A 12 11.44 -2.96 -0.53
C LEU A 12 12.18 -4.10 -1.21
N ARG A 13 12.83 -4.96 -0.44
CA ARG A 13 13.53 -6.14 -0.92
C ARG A 13 13.14 -7.37 -0.12
N SER A 14 13.20 -8.52 -0.77
CA SER A 14 13.02 -9.82 -0.12
C SER A 14 14.15 -10.03 0.89
N SER A 15 13.80 -10.51 2.09
CA SER A 15 14.79 -10.86 3.12
C SER A 15 15.50 -12.18 2.85
N THR A 16 14.93 -13.04 2.00
CA THR A 16 15.49 -14.35 1.68
C THR A 16 16.66 -14.25 0.70
N ASP A 17 16.53 -13.44 -0.34
CA ASP A 17 17.45 -13.40 -1.49
C ASP A 17 17.77 -11.98 -1.97
N GLY A 18 17.20 -10.94 -1.32
CA GLY A 18 17.54 -9.55 -1.58
C GLY A 18 17.00 -8.97 -2.88
N HIS A 19 16.18 -9.69 -3.65
CA HIS A 19 15.62 -9.15 -4.88
C HIS A 19 14.63 -8.01 -4.60
N LEU A 20 14.45 -7.15 -5.60
CA LEU A 20 13.59 -5.97 -5.50
C LEU A 20 12.11 -6.38 -5.56
N LEU A 21 11.35 -6.00 -4.53
CA LEU A 21 9.92 -6.29 -4.42
C LEU A 21 9.03 -5.12 -4.85
N ALA A 22 9.34 -3.92 -4.39
CA ALA A 22 8.63 -2.73 -4.81
C ALA A 22 9.48 -1.49 -4.54
N ARG A 23 9.09 -0.39 -5.17
CA ARG A 23 9.64 0.91 -4.86
C ARG A 23 8.53 1.95 -4.75
N VAL A 24 8.63 2.76 -3.71
CA VAL A 24 7.72 3.87 -3.44
C VAL A 24 8.54 5.16 -3.41
N ILE A 25 8.02 6.21 -4.01
CA ILE A 25 8.61 7.54 -4.01
C ILE A 25 7.65 8.50 -3.33
N GLU A 26 8.12 9.32 -2.41
CA GLU A 26 7.36 10.43 -1.85
C GLU A 26 7.92 11.74 -2.37
N ARG A 27 7.04 12.56 -2.94
CA ARG A 27 7.35 13.91 -3.40
C ARG A 27 6.30 14.87 -2.88
N GLU A 28 6.73 15.97 -2.26
CA GLU A 28 5.82 17.03 -1.80
C GLU A 28 4.70 16.47 -0.90
N GLY A 29 5.03 15.48 -0.05
CA GLY A 29 4.10 14.80 0.87
C GLY A 29 3.15 13.80 0.21
N THR A 30 3.29 13.53 -1.09
CA THR A 30 2.50 12.52 -1.81
C THR A 30 3.36 11.32 -2.16
N ALA A 31 2.94 10.13 -1.73
CA ALA A 31 3.60 8.86 -2.07
C ALA A 31 3.02 8.24 -3.35
N PHE A 32 3.89 7.63 -4.15
CA PHE A 32 3.58 6.95 -5.40
C PHE A 32 4.34 5.63 -5.47
N VAL A 33 3.66 4.54 -5.81
CA VAL A 33 4.28 3.24 -6.05
C VAL A 33 4.70 3.14 -7.51
N LEU A 34 5.86 2.55 -7.76
CA LEU A 34 6.33 2.27 -9.11
C LEU A 34 6.02 0.83 -9.49
N ASP A 35 5.55 0.61 -10.71
CA ASP A 35 5.07 -0.68 -11.22
C ASP A 35 6.22 -1.63 -11.63
N TYR A 36 7.17 -1.87 -10.73
CA TYR A 36 8.23 -2.86 -10.93
C TYR A 36 8.62 -3.57 -9.64
N GLY A 37 8.97 -4.85 -9.80
CA GLY A 37 9.25 -5.79 -8.71
C GLY A 37 8.21 -6.91 -8.68
N ASP A 38 7.83 -7.34 -7.48
CA ASP A 38 6.81 -8.36 -7.27
C ASP A 38 5.39 -7.74 -7.38
N PRO A 39 4.52 -8.23 -8.28
CA PRO A 39 3.20 -7.66 -8.51
C PRO A 39 2.28 -7.65 -7.27
N ARG A 40 2.44 -8.61 -6.36
CA ARG A 40 1.61 -8.70 -5.15
C ARG A 40 2.02 -7.62 -4.16
N VAL A 41 3.31 -7.44 -3.95
CA VAL A 41 3.85 -6.39 -3.06
C VAL A 41 3.56 -5.00 -3.63
N VAL A 42 3.68 -4.82 -4.96
CA VAL A 42 3.31 -3.56 -5.63
C VAL A 42 1.83 -3.25 -5.45
N ALA A 43 0.93 -4.23 -5.64
CA ALA A 43 -0.51 -4.05 -5.45
C ALA A 43 -0.86 -3.72 -4.00
N GLU A 44 -0.24 -4.41 -3.04
CA GLU A 44 -0.42 -4.13 -1.61
C GLU A 44 0.08 -2.73 -1.25
N ALA A 45 1.30 -2.37 -1.62
CA ALA A 45 1.85 -1.03 -1.38
C ALA A 45 0.96 0.05 -1.99
N SER A 46 0.45 -0.17 -3.21
CA SER A 46 -0.45 0.76 -3.90
C SER A 46 -1.76 0.93 -3.14
N ARG A 47 -2.36 -0.18 -2.68
CA ARG A 47 -3.56 -0.15 -1.86
C ARG A 47 -3.34 0.64 -0.57
N LEU A 48 -2.24 0.37 0.13
CA LEU A 48 -1.90 1.04 1.40
C LEU A 48 -1.64 2.54 1.22
N VAL A 49 -0.96 2.94 0.14
CA VAL A 49 -0.73 4.35 -0.20
C VAL A 49 -2.04 5.08 -0.48
N LEU A 50 -2.92 4.47 -1.27
CA LEU A 50 -4.17 5.09 -1.73
C LEU A 50 -5.24 5.13 -0.63
N GLN A 51 -5.35 4.07 0.15
CA GLN A 51 -6.43 3.91 1.13
C GLN A 51 -5.99 4.32 2.55
N GLY A 52 -4.71 4.20 2.88
CA GLY A 52 -4.26 4.29 4.27
C GLY A 52 -4.98 3.27 5.15
N GLY A 53 -5.36 3.68 6.37
CA GLY A 53 -6.20 2.90 7.28
C GLY A 53 -5.51 1.70 7.94
N PHE A 54 -4.27 1.41 7.57
CA PHE A 54 -3.48 0.36 8.21
C PHE A 54 -2.82 0.85 9.50
N LYS A 55 -2.65 -0.06 10.44
CA LYS A 55 -2.01 0.23 11.72
C LYS A 55 -0.52 -0.08 11.64
N VAL A 56 0.28 0.80 12.22
CA VAL A 56 1.70 0.55 12.46
C VAL A 56 1.99 0.67 13.93
N ARG A 57 2.88 -0.19 14.42
CA ARG A 57 3.38 -0.14 15.78
C ARG A 57 4.86 0.22 15.76
N TRP A 58 5.22 1.22 16.54
CA TRP A 58 6.60 1.63 16.75
C TRP A 58 6.76 2.01 18.21
N GLN A 59 7.74 1.39 18.88
CA GLN A 59 7.88 1.49 20.34
C GLN A 59 6.54 1.10 21.01
N ASP A 60 6.06 1.91 21.94
CA ASP A 60 4.80 1.70 22.68
C ASP A 60 3.62 2.48 22.06
N ARG A 61 3.73 2.88 20.80
CA ARG A 61 2.68 3.63 20.09
C ARG A 61 2.12 2.83 18.93
N GLU A 62 0.80 2.89 18.82
CA GLU A 62 0.05 2.42 17.66
C GLU A 62 -0.50 3.65 16.94
N GLU A 63 -0.18 3.76 15.65
CA GLU A 63 -0.64 4.85 14.80
C GLU A 63 -1.42 4.27 13.61
N THR A 64 -2.53 4.90 13.26
CA THR A 64 -3.26 4.59 12.02
C THR A 64 -2.70 5.46 10.90
N ALA A 65 -2.27 4.84 9.81
CA ALA A 65 -1.80 5.54 8.64
C ALA A 65 -2.95 6.27 7.94
N VAL A 66 -2.74 7.54 7.58
CA VAL A 66 -3.72 8.36 6.87
C VAL A 66 -3.24 8.53 5.43
N ALA A 67 -4.11 8.24 4.46
CA ALA A 67 -3.79 8.42 3.04
C ALA A 67 -3.30 9.85 2.76
N GLY A 68 -2.22 9.99 1.99
CA GLY A 68 -1.62 11.30 1.68
C GLY A 68 -0.95 12.01 2.86
N SER A 69 -0.74 11.35 4.00
CA SER A 69 0.02 11.91 5.11
C SER A 69 1.50 12.11 4.74
N PRO A 70 2.17 13.19 5.20
CA PRO A 70 3.63 13.34 5.11
C PRO A 70 4.42 12.23 5.82
N SER A 71 3.78 11.44 6.68
CA SER A 71 4.38 10.28 7.34
C SER A 71 4.16 8.96 6.59
N MET A 72 3.48 8.96 5.44
CA MET A 72 3.07 7.75 4.72
C MET A 72 4.25 6.84 4.41
N LEU A 73 5.35 7.37 3.86
CA LEU A 73 6.49 6.55 3.48
C LEU A 73 7.17 5.91 4.70
N ARG A 74 7.23 6.62 5.84
CA ARG A 74 7.69 6.06 7.11
C ARG A 74 6.75 4.96 7.62
N GLN A 75 5.44 5.16 7.54
CA GLN A 75 4.46 4.17 8.00
C GLN A 75 4.52 2.90 7.14
N LEU A 76 4.65 3.03 5.81
CA LEU A 76 4.88 1.89 4.92
C LEU A 76 6.18 1.16 5.25
N ALA A 77 7.26 1.89 5.49
CA ALA A 77 8.54 1.31 5.88
C ALA A 77 8.40 0.43 7.14
N LEU A 78 7.67 0.91 8.15
CA LEU A 78 7.40 0.14 9.37
C LEU A 78 6.52 -1.07 9.12
N HIS A 79 5.47 -0.90 8.32
CA HIS A 79 4.55 -1.99 7.98
C HIS A 79 5.28 -3.16 7.30
N PHE A 80 6.04 -2.88 6.25
CA PHE A 80 6.78 -3.91 5.51
C PHE A 80 7.97 -4.47 6.29
N ALA A 81 8.63 -3.67 7.14
CA ALA A 81 9.65 -4.19 8.04
C ALA A 81 9.05 -5.20 9.04
N TYR A 82 7.85 -4.93 9.57
CA TYR A 82 7.15 -5.84 10.46
C TYR A 82 6.74 -7.15 9.77
N GLN A 83 6.42 -7.10 8.48
CA GLN A 83 6.17 -8.28 7.63
C GLN A 83 7.45 -9.04 7.25
N GLY A 84 8.64 -8.55 7.63
CA GLY A 84 9.92 -9.22 7.39
C GLY A 84 10.62 -8.85 6.09
N HIS A 85 10.23 -7.76 5.43
CA HIS A 85 10.94 -7.24 4.27
C HIS A 85 12.18 -6.44 4.66
N LEU A 86 13.17 -6.40 3.76
CA LEU A 86 14.29 -5.47 3.86
C LEU A 86 13.85 -4.11 3.31
N VAL A 87 14.01 -3.07 4.12
CA VAL A 87 13.46 -1.74 3.89
C VAL A 87 14.62 -0.74 3.85
N PHE A 88 14.71 0.02 2.76
CA PHE A 88 15.71 1.08 2.59
C PHE A 88 15.00 2.41 2.31
N VAL A 89 15.29 3.44 3.11
CA VAL A 89 14.77 4.79 2.91
C VAL A 89 15.94 5.71 2.57
N ASP A 90 15.86 6.39 1.44
CA ASP A 90 16.92 7.27 0.96
C ASP A 90 16.37 8.48 0.20
N GLU A 91 17.13 9.57 0.18
CA GLU A 91 16.92 10.68 -0.76
C GLU A 91 17.71 10.37 -2.03
N PRO A 92 17.06 10.03 -3.16
CA PRO A 92 17.78 9.72 -4.38
C PRO A 92 18.43 11.00 -4.91
N ASP A 93 19.75 11.06 -4.81
CA ASP A 93 20.56 12.01 -5.54
C ASP A 93 20.45 11.65 -7.03
N PHE A 94 19.72 12.45 -7.79
CA PHE A 94 19.90 12.45 -9.23
C PHE A 94 21.13 13.33 -9.50
N PRO A 95 22.32 12.77 -9.80
CA PRO A 95 23.27 13.56 -10.56
C PRO A 95 22.48 14.02 -11.78
N ARG A 96 22.27 15.34 -11.92
CA ARG A 96 21.67 15.91 -13.13
C ARG A 96 22.32 15.16 -14.27
N ARG A 97 21.55 14.46 -15.10
CA ARG A 97 22.10 13.94 -16.36
C ARG A 97 22.81 15.15 -16.95
N ALA A 98 24.14 15.16 -16.91
CA ALA A 98 24.90 16.15 -17.61
C ALA A 98 24.33 16.03 -19.02
N VAL A 99 23.69 17.09 -19.50
CA VAL A 99 23.27 17.18 -20.88
C VAL A 99 24.48 16.71 -21.64
N ALA A 100 24.38 15.51 -22.25
CA ALA A 100 25.48 15.00 -23.03
C ALA A 100 25.81 16.16 -23.97
N PRO A 101 27.06 16.66 -23.99
CA PRO A 101 27.39 17.76 -24.88
C PRO A 101 26.85 17.34 -26.24
N ALA A 102 26.02 18.20 -26.84
CA ALA A 102 25.41 17.94 -28.13
C ALA A 102 26.57 17.57 -29.04
N ARG A 103 26.75 16.26 -29.25
CA ARG A 103 27.78 15.75 -30.13
C ARG A 103 27.21 16.15 -31.47
N ASP A 104 27.85 17.13 -32.10
CA ASP A 104 27.51 17.59 -33.44
C ASP A 104 27.17 16.34 -34.26
N ALA A 105 25.88 16.20 -34.56
CA ALA A 105 25.39 15.10 -35.36
C ALA A 105 25.94 15.36 -36.76
N SER A 106 27.12 14.80 -37.03
CA SER A 106 27.59 14.58 -38.38
C SER A 106 26.55 13.71 -39.07
N SER A 107 25.69 14.37 -39.84
CA SER A 107 24.60 13.83 -40.64
C SER A 107 25.15 13.01 -41.83
N ASP A 108 25.83 11.89 -41.55
CA ASP A 108 26.27 10.97 -42.62
C ASP A 108 26.34 9.50 -42.20
N ALA A 109 25.75 9.14 -41.07
CA ALA A 109 25.46 7.76 -40.72
C ALA A 109 23.96 7.65 -40.49
N GLY A 110 23.28 6.96 -41.41
CA GLY A 110 21.87 6.62 -41.25
C GLY A 110 21.59 5.92 -39.92
N PRO A 111 20.33 5.93 -39.45
CA PRO A 111 19.99 5.34 -38.16
C PRO A 111 20.40 3.86 -38.11
N PRO A 112 20.97 3.38 -36.98
CA PRO A 112 21.25 1.96 -36.83
C PRO A 112 19.92 1.21 -36.86
N THR A 113 19.69 0.42 -37.92
CA THR A 113 18.56 -0.49 -38.04
C THR A 113 18.73 -1.64 -37.05
N LEU A 114 18.02 -1.58 -35.92
CA LEU A 114 17.85 -2.69 -34.99
C LEU A 114 16.63 -3.53 -35.37
N TYR A 115 16.64 -4.12 -36.57
CA TYR A 115 15.68 -5.15 -36.94
C TYR A 115 16.42 -6.38 -37.45
N PRO A 116 16.31 -7.55 -36.80
CA PRO A 116 16.02 -8.77 -37.51
C PRO A 116 14.54 -8.78 -37.90
N ASP A 117 14.25 -9.06 -39.16
CA ASP A 117 12.91 -9.26 -39.69
C ASP A 117 12.22 -10.43 -38.95
N ASP A 118 11.18 -10.16 -38.16
CA ASP A 118 10.20 -11.17 -37.75
C ASP A 118 8.79 -10.56 -37.70
N PRO A 119 7.85 -11.00 -38.55
CA PRO A 119 6.49 -10.47 -38.61
C PRO A 119 5.59 -11.21 -37.61
N SER A 120 5.68 -10.83 -36.34
CA SER A 120 4.64 -11.18 -35.35
C SER A 120 4.42 -9.99 -34.41
N GLY A 121 3.71 -9.00 -34.94
CA GLY A 121 3.20 -7.88 -34.17
C GLY A 121 2.10 -8.34 -33.22
N HIS A 122 2.36 -8.27 -31.93
CA HIS A 122 1.37 -7.95 -30.93
C HIS A 122 1.90 -6.78 -30.12
N ASP A 123 1.43 -5.60 -30.52
CA ASP A 123 1.48 -4.37 -29.74
C ASP A 123 0.85 -4.65 -28.37
N MET A 124 1.67 -4.60 -27.32
CA MET A 124 1.18 -4.35 -25.97
C MET A 124 1.40 -2.86 -25.72
N ASP A 125 0.38 -2.08 -26.09
CA ASP A 125 0.28 -0.66 -25.79
C ASP A 125 0.39 -0.45 -24.26
N THR A 126 1.58 -0.11 -23.78
CA THR A 126 1.73 0.55 -22.48
C THR A 126 1.26 1.99 -22.64
N GLU A 127 -0.07 2.19 -22.64
CA GLU A 127 -0.67 3.50 -22.47
C GLU A 127 -0.25 4.06 -21.10
N ILE A 128 0.70 4.99 -21.10
CA ILE A 128 1.00 5.81 -19.92
C ILE A 128 -0.21 6.72 -19.72
N LEU A 129 -1.17 6.26 -18.92
CA LEU A 129 -2.43 6.98 -18.68
C LEU A 129 -2.16 8.33 -18.02
N SER A 130 -2.80 9.37 -18.54
CA SER A 130 -2.72 10.70 -17.98
C SER A 130 -3.35 10.74 -16.57
N ARG A 131 -2.94 11.72 -15.75
CA ARG A 131 -3.46 11.91 -14.38
C ARG A 131 -4.99 12.05 -14.33
N GLU A 132 -5.61 12.57 -15.39
CA GLU A 132 -7.07 12.67 -15.52
C GLU A 132 -7.73 11.32 -15.81
N ASP A 133 -7.09 10.44 -16.56
CA ASP A 133 -7.63 9.11 -16.88
C ASP A 133 -7.57 8.17 -15.68
N LEU A 134 -6.54 8.32 -14.84
CA LEU A 134 -6.41 7.60 -13.58
C LEU A 134 -7.49 8.06 -12.57
N ALA A 135 -7.77 9.36 -12.49
CA ALA A 135 -8.86 9.90 -11.68
C ALA A 135 -10.25 9.43 -12.18
N ARG A 136 -10.49 9.43 -13.50
CA ARG A 136 -11.76 8.92 -14.07
C ARG A 136 -11.96 7.42 -13.84
N ARG A 137 -10.90 6.61 -13.92
CA ARG A 137 -10.98 5.17 -13.60
C ARG A 137 -11.21 4.91 -12.11
N ALA A 138 -10.61 5.70 -11.22
CA ALA A 138 -10.86 5.61 -9.78
C ALA A 138 -12.33 5.93 -9.44
N VAL A 139 -12.89 6.99 -10.03
CA VAL A 139 -14.31 7.36 -9.85
C VAL A 139 -15.26 6.29 -10.40
N ARG A 140 -14.96 5.69 -11.56
CA ARG A 140 -15.77 4.57 -12.09
C ARG A 140 -15.75 3.33 -11.20
N ARG A 141 -14.58 2.96 -10.65
CA ARG A 141 -14.49 1.83 -9.70
C ARG A 141 -15.24 2.09 -8.40
N PHE A 142 -15.21 3.33 -7.92
CA PHE A 142 -15.99 3.71 -6.73
C PHE A 142 -17.50 3.57 -6.96
N HIS A 143 -18.00 3.97 -8.13
CA HIS A 143 -19.41 3.76 -8.48
C HIS A 143 -19.79 2.28 -8.67
N GLN A 144 -18.90 1.44 -9.21
CA GLN A 144 -19.12 -0.01 -9.30
C GLN A 144 -19.19 -0.69 -7.93
N ALA A 145 -18.28 -0.33 -7.01
CA ALA A 145 -18.32 -0.86 -5.65
C ALA A 145 -19.58 -0.44 -4.88
N ALA A 146 -20.09 0.77 -5.13
CA ALA A 146 -21.33 1.26 -4.54
C ALA A 146 -22.60 0.62 -5.13
N THR A 147 -22.51 -0.06 -6.29
CA THR A 147 -23.64 -0.80 -6.88
C THR A 147 -23.63 -2.28 -6.50
N GLU A 148 -22.46 -2.88 -6.23
CA GLU A 148 -22.36 -4.27 -5.77
C GLU A 148 -22.77 -4.49 -4.29
N GLU A 149 -22.85 -3.44 -3.47
CA GLU A 149 -23.37 -3.56 -2.08
C GLU A 149 -24.90 -3.59 -1.99
N VAL A 150 -25.65 -3.32 -3.06
CA VAL A 150 -27.14 -3.27 -3.02
C VAL A 150 -27.80 -4.62 -3.37
N GLU A 151 -27.07 -5.59 -3.93
CA GLU A 151 -27.63 -6.90 -4.35
C GLU A 151 -27.44 -8.03 -3.31
N ARG A 152 -27.03 -7.72 -2.07
CA ARG A 152 -26.80 -8.74 -1.02
C ARG A 152 -27.80 -8.77 0.15
N ASP A 153 -28.90 -8.04 0.08
CA ASP A 153 -29.90 -7.97 1.17
C ASP A 153 -31.35 -8.20 0.67
N ASP A 154 -31.60 -9.31 -0.04
CA ASP A 154 -32.97 -9.75 -0.32
C ASP A 154 -33.09 -11.30 -0.32
N GLN A 155 -32.58 -11.93 0.74
CA GLN A 155 -33.11 -13.24 1.14
C GLN A 155 -34.16 -13.02 2.24
N PRO A 156 -35.43 -13.42 2.03
CA PRO A 156 -36.42 -13.38 3.09
C PRO A 156 -35.98 -14.35 4.20
N VAL A 157 -35.75 -13.80 5.38
CA VAL A 157 -35.52 -14.57 6.60
C VAL A 157 -36.89 -15.08 7.04
N ASP A 158 -37.10 -16.40 7.00
CA ASP A 158 -38.27 -17.01 7.62
C ASP A 158 -38.23 -16.73 9.13
N ASP A 159 -39.24 -16.02 9.63
CA ASP A 159 -39.48 -15.76 11.05
C ASP A 159 -39.89 -17.08 11.75
N GLU A 160 -38.93 -17.84 12.25
CA GLU A 160 -39.19 -18.83 13.31
C GLU A 160 -38.96 -18.18 14.69
N PRO A 161 -39.98 -18.09 15.57
CA PRO A 161 -39.78 -17.56 16.91
C PRO A 161 -38.97 -18.57 17.73
N VAL A 162 -37.73 -18.23 18.04
CA VAL A 162 -36.91 -18.96 19.00
C VAL A 162 -37.49 -18.74 20.40
N GLU A 163 -38.22 -19.73 20.92
CA GLU A 163 -38.60 -19.75 22.33
C GLU A 163 -37.35 -19.72 23.20
N ALA A 164 -37.22 -18.63 23.97
CA ALA A 164 -36.18 -18.46 24.96
C ALA A 164 -36.42 -19.43 26.14
N MET A 165 -35.78 -20.61 26.10
CA MET A 165 -35.52 -21.39 27.30
C MET A 165 -34.34 -20.77 28.05
N VAL A 166 -34.63 -19.84 28.94
CA VAL A 166 -33.72 -19.45 30.02
C VAL A 166 -33.98 -20.42 31.18
N GLU A 167 -33.19 -21.49 31.22
CA GLU A 167 -33.13 -22.37 32.38
C GLU A 167 -32.22 -21.69 33.41
N TRP A 168 -32.82 -21.18 34.49
CA TRP A 168 -32.10 -20.65 35.64
C TRP A 168 -31.58 -21.82 36.46
N GLU A 169 -30.30 -22.19 36.30
CA GLU A 169 -29.60 -22.98 37.31
C GLU A 169 -29.10 -22.06 38.43
N GLU A 170 -29.73 -22.25 39.58
CA GLU A 170 -29.49 -21.64 40.87
C GLU A 170 -28.09 -22.04 41.40
N THR A 171 -27.07 -21.23 41.14
CA THR A 171 -25.76 -21.42 41.79
C THR A 171 -25.82 -20.93 43.24
N GLU A 172 -25.80 -21.90 44.16
CA GLU A 172 -25.64 -21.74 45.61
C GLU A 172 -24.51 -20.78 45.99
N GLU A 173 -24.86 -19.82 46.84
CA GLU A 173 -23.98 -18.86 47.51
C GLU A 173 -23.05 -19.61 48.49
N VAL A 174 -21.76 -19.73 48.17
CA VAL A 174 -20.76 -20.30 49.10
C VAL A 174 -20.28 -19.19 50.05
N PRO A 175 -20.36 -19.35 51.39
CA PRO A 175 -19.96 -18.31 52.32
C PRO A 175 -18.45 -18.12 52.39
N PHE A 176 -18.01 -16.86 52.26
CA PHE A 176 -16.62 -16.42 52.43
C PHE A 176 -16.11 -16.71 53.85
N PRO A 177 -14.88 -17.25 54.02
CA PRO A 177 -14.24 -17.32 55.34
C PRO A 177 -13.70 -15.95 55.77
N SER A 178 -14.10 -15.51 56.96
CA SER A 178 -13.60 -14.30 57.63
C SER A 178 -12.08 -14.33 57.86
N PRO A 179 -11.37 -13.19 57.76
CA PRO A 179 -9.95 -13.11 58.05
C PRO A 179 -9.65 -13.25 59.56
N PRO A 180 -8.50 -13.83 59.94
CA PRO A 180 -8.17 -14.06 61.35
C PRO A 180 -7.84 -12.77 62.10
N ASN A 181 -8.50 -12.66 63.24
CA ASN A 181 -8.37 -11.66 64.30
C ASN A 181 -6.91 -11.57 64.81
N ARG A 182 -6.20 -10.48 64.53
CA ARG A 182 -4.92 -10.16 65.19
C ARG A 182 -5.20 -9.40 66.47
N GLY A 183 -5.34 -10.13 67.57
CA GLY A 183 -5.18 -9.58 68.90
C GLY A 183 -3.70 -9.55 69.30
N ARG A 184 -3.15 -8.35 69.47
CA ARG A 184 -2.33 -7.88 70.60
C ARG A 184 -1.83 -6.46 70.35
#